data_AF-A0A8T3X758-F1
#
_entry.id   AF-A0A8T3X758-F1
#
_cell.length_a   1.000
_cell.length_b   1.000
_cell.length_c   1.000
_cell.angle_alpha   90.00
_cell.angle_beta   90.00
_cell.angle_gamma   90.00
#
_symmetry.space_group_name_H-M   'P 1'
#
loop_
_entity.id
_entity.type
_entity.pdbx_description
1 polymer ?
#
loop_
_entity_poly.entity_id
_entity_poly.type
_entity_poly.pdbx_seq_one_letter_code
_entity_poly.pdbx_strand_id
1 'polypeptide(L)'
;MKKMNLNSSFEIFNKKRMNLSNHDYIELKKELEVSGLLKKTLLYYLSNFLVNALLLISLFSIILYFNMWHITILASIPIAFVFMQFAYLGHDAGHRAISKSRFTNAFVGHFTHSFLLGGSFSYWRFKHNNHHAYPNHETFDPDLNNAPFSLSERQAKQRTGFSNLITRFQSFLLPPVFLVMLFLMRWDSV
;
A
#
# COMPACT_ATOMS: atom_id res chain seq x y z
N MET A 1 -32.71 -33.83 -28.95
CA MET A 1 -31.86 -33.34 -27.85
C MET A 1 -31.53 -31.86 -28.09
N LYS A 2 -32.03 -30.94 -27.23
CA LYS A 2 -31.73 -29.50 -27.31
C LYS A 2 -30.27 -29.29 -26.89
N LYS A 3 -29.45 -28.68 -27.77
CA LYS A 3 -28.10 -28.20 -27.40
C LYS A 3 -28.25 -27.12 -26.33
N MET A 4 -27.86 -27.41 -25.09
CA MET A 4 -27.73 -26.39 -24.05
C MET A 4 -26.61 -25.42 -24.48
N ASN A 5 -26.95 -24.15 -24.61
CA ASN A 5 -26.03 -23.08 -24.98
C ASN A 5 -25.09 -22.81 -23.79
N LEU A 6 -23.92 -23.46 -23.78
CA LEU A 6 -22.91 -23.38 -22.71
C LEU A 6 -22.47 -21.95 -22.38
N ASN A 7 -22.54 -21.02 -23.36
CA ASN A 7 -22.22 -19.60 -23.14
C ASN A 7 -23.22 -18.92 -22.20
N SER A 8 -24.51 -19.25 -22.29
CA SER A 8 -25.55 -18.69 -21.42
C SER A 8 -25.40 -19.19 -19.98
N SER A 9 -25.04 -20.45 -19.79
CA SER A 9 -24.85 -21.03 -18.46
C SER A 9 -23.62 -20.46 -17.76
N PHE A 10 -22.54 -20.18 -18.51
CA PHE A 10 -21.33 -19.56 -17.96
C PHE A 10 -21.54 -18.09 -17.60
N GLU A 11 -22.26 -17.33 -18.44
CA GLU A 11 -22.66 -15.95 -18.10
C GLU A 11 -23.61 -15.90 -16.91
N ILE A 12 -24.60 -16.79 -16.83
CA ILE A 12 -25.52 -16.87 -15.69
C ILE A 12 -24.75 -17.27 -14.42
N PHE A 13 -23.81 -18.21 -14.51
CA PHE A 13 -22.99 -18.63 -13.37
C PHE A 13 -22.08 -17.50 -12.88
N ASN A 14 -21.41 -16.78 -13.77
CA ASN A 14 -20.59 -15.62 -13.40
C ASN A 14 -21.43 -14.46 -12.86
N LYS A 15 -22.60 -14.18 -13.46
CA LYS A 15 -23.52 -13.15 -12.97
C LYS A 15 -24.10 -13.52 -11.60
N LYS A 16 -24.42 -14.79 -11.37
CA LYS A 16 -24.87 -15.31 -10.07
C LYS A 16 -23.75 -15.27 -9.04
N ARG A 17 -22.51 -15.61 -9.40
CA ARG A 17 -21.32 -15.55 -8.53
C ARG A 17 -20.92 -14.11 -8.17
N MET A 18 -20.98 -13.18 -9.12
CA MET A 18 -20.79 -11.74 -8.87
C MET A 18 -21.91 -11.14 -8.02
N ASN A 19 -23.16 -11.58 -8.22
CA ASN A 19 -24.28 -11.15 -7.38
C ASN A 19 -24.19 -11.71 -5.95
N LEU A 20 -23.73 -12.95 -5.79
CA LEU A 20 -23.45 -13.54 -4.47
C LEU A 20 -22.34 -12.75 -3.76
N SER A 21 -21.20 -12.48 -4.42
CA SER A 21 -20.11 -11.72 -3.80
C SER A 21 -20.50 -10.27 -3.44
N ASN A 22 -21.34 -9.62 -4.25
CA ASN A 22 -21.84 -8.28 -3.93
C ASN A 22 -22.86 -8.29 -2.78
N HIS A 23 -23.72 -9.31 -2.74
CA HIS A 23 -24.68 -9.45 -1.64
C HIS A 23 -23.96 -9.71 -0.32
N ASP A 24 -23.04 -10.68 -0.31
CA ASP A 24 -22.19 -11.03 0.83
C ASP A 24 -21.38 -9.81 1.31
N TYR A 25 -20.83 -9.02 0.38
CA TYR A 25 -20.12 -7.79 0.72
C TYR A 25 -21.03 -6.74 1.38
N ILE A 26 -22.23 -6.52 0.84
CA ILE A 26 -23.18 -5.54 1.38
C ILE A 26 -23.64 -5.96 2.77
N GLU A 27 -23.93 -7.25 2.97
CA GLU A 27 -24.32 -7.82 4.26
C GLU A 27 -23.20 -7.67 5.29
N LEU A 28 -21.98 -8.12 4.95
CA LEU A 28 -20.81 -7.96 5.81
C LEU A 28 -20.56 -6.49 6.15
N LYS A 29 -20.62 -5.59 5.16
CA LYS A 29 -20.44 -4.16 5.40
C LYS A 29 -21.46 -3.63 6.41
N LYS A 30 -22.72 -4.05 6.30
CA LYS A 30 -23.78 -3.66 7.23
C LYS A 30 -23.49 -4.18 8.65
N GLU A 31 -23.04 -5.43 8.79
CA GLU A 31 -22.63 -5.98 10.09
C GLU A 31 -21.45 -5.20 10.71
N LEU A 32 -20.45 -4.85 9.89
CA LEU A 32 -19.30 -4.03 10.32
C LEU A 32 -19.71 -2.60 10.72
N GLU A 33 -20.70 -2.01 10.04
CA GLU A 33 -21.25 -0.70 10.40
C GLU A 33 -22.03 -0.74 11.72
N VAL A 34 -22.89 -1.75 11.90
CA VAL A 34 -23.70 -1.95 13.12
C VAL A 34 -22.82 -2.24 14.34
N SER A 35 -21.79 -3.07 14.17
CA SER A 35 -20.79 -3.35 15.22
C SER A 35 -19.89 -2.14 15.53
N GLY A 36 -19.96 -1.07 14.73
CA GLY A 36 -19.19 0.15 14.92
C GLY A 36 -17.72 0.02 14.52
N LEU A 37 -17.31 -1.06 13.85
CA LEU A 37 -15.94 -1.31 13.41
C LEU A 37 -15.47 -0.32 12.33
N LEU A 38 -16.41 0.36 11.64
CA LEU A 38 -16.09 1.40 10.66
C LEU A 38 -16.11 2.84 11.22
N LYS A 39 -16.26 3.00 12.55
CA LYS A 39 -16.22 4.32 13.19
C LYS A 39 -14.84 4.96 13.00
N LYS A 40 -14.83 6.23 12.61
CA LYS A 40 -13.60 7.01 12.41
C LYS A 40 -13.00 7.39 13.76
N THR A 41 -11.70 7.15 13.92
CA THR A 41 -10.98 7.30 15.20
C THR A 41 -9.96 8.44 15.13
N LEU A 42 -10.43 9.66 14.85
CA LEU A 42 -9.55 10.83 14.64
C LEU A 42 -8.54 11.04 15.78
N LEU A 43 -8.95 10.88 17.03
CA LEU A 43 -8.08 11.06 18.19
C LEU A 43 -6.94 10.03 18.24
N TYR A 44 -7.22 8.78 17.91
CA TYR A 44 -6.19 7.73 17.82
C TYR A 44 -5.12 8.11 16.78
N TYR A 45 -5.56 8.54 15.59
CA TYR A 45 -4.65 8.96 14.53
C TYR A 45 -3.87 10.23 14.88
N LEU A 46 -4.49 11.18 15.58
CA LEU A 46 -3.81 12.38 16.08
C LEU A 46 -2.74 12.01 17.12
N SER A 47 -3.05 11.13 18.06
CA SER A 47 -2.08 10.63 19.05
C SER A 47 -0.93 9.89 18.36
N ASN A 48 -1.23 9.02 17.40
CA ASN A 48 -0.22 8.30 16.61
C ASN A 48 0.71 9.30 15.88
N PHE A 49 0.14 10.33 15.24
CA PHE A 49 0.91 11.38 14.60
C PHE A 49 1.82 12.13 15.58
N LEU A 50 1.29 12.59 16.72
CA LEU A 50 2.05 13.37 17.71
C LEU A 50 3.19 12.56 18.33
N VAL A 51 2.95 11.30 18.69
CA VAL A 51 3.99 10.42 19.24
C VAL A 51 5.12 10.22 18.22
N ASN A 52 4.79 9.92 16.96
CA ASN A 52 5.80 9.74 15.92
C ASN A 52 6.54 11.04 15.57
N ALA A 53 5.86 12.19 15.58
CA ALA A 53 6.49 13.48 15.35
C ALA A 53 7.49 13.84 16.48
N LEU A 54 7.11 13.62 17.74
CA LEU A 54 8.00 13.83 18.88
C LEU A 54 9.20 12.88 18.83
N LEU A 55 8.98 11.60 18.55
CA LEU A 55 10.08 10.63 18.37
C LEU A 55 11.02 11.06 17.26
N LEU A 56 10.50 11.51 16.12
CA LEU A 56 11.32 11.98 15.00
C LEU A 56 12.20 13.16 15.43
N ILE A 57 11.60 14.19 16.05
CA ILE A 57 12.31 15.37 16.51
C ILE A 57 13.39 14.99 17.52
N SER A 58 13.07 14.15 18.51
CA SER A 58 14.02 13.68 19.51
C SER A 58 15.19 12.91 18.90
N LEU A 59 14.93 11.99 17.97
CA LEU A 59 15.97 11.19 17.32
C LEU A 59 16.88 12.06 16.43
N PHE A 60 16.32 13.00 15.68
CA PHE A 60 17.13 13.97 14.93
C PHE A 60 17.95 14.88 15.86
N SER A 61 17.38 15.28 17.00
CA SER A 61 18.11 16.09 18.00
C SER A 61 19.29 15.32 18.59
N ILE A 62 19.14 14.01 18.85
CA ILE A 62 20.24 13.13 19.29
C ILE A 62 21.33 13.05 18.22
N ILE A 63 20.97 12.86 16.95
CA ILE A 63 21.94 12.82 15.85
C ILE A 63 22.76 14.11 15.79
N LEU A 64 22.08 15.26 15.82
CA LEU A 64 22.71 16.58 15.72
C LEU A 64 23.55 16.92 16.96
N TYR A 65 23.07 16.57 18.16
CA TYR A 65 23.76 16.88 19.42
C TYR A 65 25.07 16.11 19.56
N PHE A 66 25.04 14.80 19.31
CA PHE A 66 26.24 13.99 19.45
C PHE A 66 27.16 14.07 18.23
N ASN A 67 26.61 14.25 17.02
CA ASN A 67 27.37 14.33 15.77
C ASN A 67 28.38 13.18 15.56
N MET A 68 27.99 11.97 15.98
CA MET A 68 28.82 10.77 15.83
C MET A 68 28.19 9.81 14.82
N TRP A 69 29.02 9.26 13.92
CA TRP A 69 28.56 8.39 12.84
C TRP A 69 27.85 7.12 13.37
N HIS A 70 28.35 6.52 14.45
CA HIS A 70 27.75 5.32 15.04
C HIS A 70 26.42 5.62 15.74
N ILE A 71 26.27 6.79 16.38
CA ILE A 71 24.98 7.24 16.90
C ILE A 71 23.99 7.49 15.77
N THR A 72 24.45 8.05 14.66
CA THR A 72 23.62 8.24 13.47
C THR A 72 23.06 6.91 12.95
N ILE A 73 23.92 5.89 12.85
CA ILE A 73 23.48 4.54 12.45
C ILE A 73 22.47 3.97 13.45
N LEU A 74 22.76 4.03 14.76
CA LEU A 74 21.86 3.51 15.78
C LEU A 74 20.50 4.24 15.80
N ALA A 75 20.48 5.56 15.63
CA ALA A 75 19.27 6.36 15.58
C ALA A 75 18.49 6.18 14.27
N SER A 76 19.15 5.82 13.17
CA SER A 76 18.48 5.59 11.87
C SER A 76 17.48 4.43 11.91
N ILE A 77 17.73 3.42 12.74
CA ILE A 77 16.86 2.24 12.89
C ILE A 77 15.46 2.66 13.38
N PRO A 78 15.29 3.28 14.57
CA PRO A 78 13.97 3.75 15.01
C PRO A 78 13.39 4.84 14.12
N ILE A 79 14.21 5.69 13.49
CA ILE A 79 13.74 6.66 12.49
C ILE A 79 13.03 5.96 11.32
N ALA A 80 13.57 4.84 10.83
CA ALA A 80 12.94 4.07 9.76
C ALA A 80 11.53 3.58 10.15
N PHE A 81 11.35 3.11 11.40
CA PHE A 81 10.03 2.73 11.92
C PHE A 81 9.08 3.93 12.01
N VAL A 82 9.57 5.10 12.45
CA VAL A 82 8.76 6.33 12.51
C VAL A 82 8.28 6.74 11.11
N PHE A 83 9.14 6.69 10.09
CA PHE A 83 8.74 6.95 8.71
C PHE A 83 7.72 5.93 8.20
N MET A 84 7.86 4.65 8.56
CA MET A 84 6.87 3.63 8.25
C MET A 84 5.50 3.95 8.88
N GLN A 85 5.47 4.45 10.12
CA GLN A 85 4.21 4.88 10.75
C GLN A 85 3.57 6.06 10.00
N PHE A 86 4.35 7.02 9.51
CA PHE A 86 3.82 8.08 8.65
C PHE A 86 3.28 7.55 7.32
N ALA A 87 3.91 6.53 6.73
CA ALA A 87 3.38 5.86 5.53
C ALA A 87 2.03 5.20 5.83
N TYR A 88 1.88 4.48 6.95
CA TYR A 88 0.60 3.90 7.35
C TYR A 88 -0.49 4.96 7.62
N LEU A 89 -0.13 6.10 8.22
CA LEU A 89 -1.06 7.22 8.38
C LEU A 89 -1.58 7.72 7.03
N GLY A 90 -0.70 7.90 6.05
CA GLY A 90 -1.12 8.29 4.72
C GLY A 90 -1.92 7.21 3.99
N HIS A 91 -1.61 5.93 4.23
CA HIS A 91 -2.36 4.79 3.70
C HIS A 91 -3.81 4.78 4.19
N ASP A 92 -3.99 4.92 5.49
CA ASP A 92 -5.31 4.94 6.13
C ASP A 92 -6.10 6.18 5.72
N ALA A 93 -5.42 7.32 5.51
CA ALA A 93 -6.02 8.49 4.89
C ALA A 93 -6.42 8.22 3.42
N GLY A 94 -5.64 7.42 2.70
CA GLY A 94 -5.93 6.86 1.39
C GLY A 94 -7.31 6.19 1.33
N HIS A 95 -7.56 5.33 2.32
CA HIS A 95 -8.80 4.57 2.53
C HIS A 95 -9.90 5.33 3.27
N ARG A 96 -9.67 6.60 3.60
CA ARG A 96 -10.60 7.46 4.35
C ARG A 96 -10.94 6.90 5.74
N ALA A 97 -10.02 6.20 6.39
CA ALA A 97 -10.21 5.60 7.71
C ALA A 97 -10.12 6.65 8.85
N ILE A 98 -9.40 7.76 8.64
CA ILE A 98 -9.08 8.72 9.69
C ILE A 98 -10.26 9.63 10.05
N SER A 99 -10.92 10.22 9.04
CA SER A 99 -11.96 11.23 9.25
C SER A 99 -13.13 11.05 8.28
N LYS A 100 -14.29 11.61 8.63
CA LYS A 100 -15.44 11.73 7.71
C LYS A 100 -15.18 12.77 6.60
N SER A 101 -14.30 13.74 6.86
CA SER A 101 -13.98 14.81 5.91
C SER A 101 -13.01 14.32 4.83
N ARG A 102 -13.43 14.40 3.56
CA ARG A 102 -12.56 14.08 2.42
C ARG A 102 -11.32 14.99 2.37
N PHE A 103 -11.50 16.27 2.70
CA PHE A 103 -10.42 17.24 2.75
C PHE A 103 -9.37 16.86 3.80
N THR A 104 -9.80 16.53 5.02
CA THR A 104 -8.87 16.12 6.10
C THR A 104 -8.05 14.89 5.70
N ASN A 105 -8.68 13.86 5.13
CA ASN A 105 -7.95 12.67 4.68
C ASN A 105 -7.01 13.00 3.51
N ALA A 106 -7.41 13.85 2.57
CA ALA A 106 -6.53 14.27 1.49
C ALA A 106 -5.30 15.04 2.04
N PHE A 107 -5.52 15.98 2.95
CA PHE A 107 -4.46 16.75 3.60
C PHE A 107 -3.47 15.84 4.35
N VAL A 108 -3.96 14.94 5.21
CA VAL A 108 -3.09 14.01 5.95
C VAL A 108 -2.29 13.13 5.00
N GLY A 109 -2.92 12.62 3.94
CA GLY A 109 -2.26 11.81 2.92
C GLY A 109 -1.15 12.57 2.18
N HIS A 110 -1.43 13.79 1.70
CA HIS A 110 -0.42 14.63 1.05
C HIS A 110 0.70 15.06 1.99
N PHE A 111 0.38 15.41 3.23
CA PHE A 111 1.39 15.79 4.22
C PHE A 111 2.34 14.62 4.52
N THR A 112 1.80 13.42 4.76
CA THR A 112 2.61 12.25 5.09
C THR A 112 3.34 11.66 3.89
N HIS A 113 2.67 11.38 2.78
CA HIS A 113 3.32 10.76 1.61
C HIS A 113 4.14 11.74 0.78
N SER A 114 3.62 12.96 0.53
CA SER A 114 4.27 13.89 -0.39
C SER A 114 5.26 14.81 0.27
N PHE A 115 4.91 15.39 1.41
CA PHE A 115 5.83 16.29 2.10
C PHE A 115 6.88 15.52 2.93
N LEU A 116 6.47 14.59 3.80
CA LEU A 116 7.43 13.89 4.68
C LEU A 116 8.21 12.78 3.96
N LEU A 117 7.54 11.96 3.13
CA LEU A 117 8.15 10.79 2.48
C LEU A 117 8.65 11.06 1.05
N GLY A 118 8.31 12.21 0.47
CA GLY A 118 8.79 12.63 -0.85
C GLY A 118 8.10 11.97 -2.06
N GLY A 119 7.06 11.16 -1.87
CA GLY A 119 6.33 10.44 -2.92
C GLY A 119 5.01 11.09 -3.35
N SER A 120 4.49 10.80 -4.54
CA SER A 120 3.19 11.34 -4.97
C SER A 120 2.03 10.58 -4.32
N PHE A 121 1.33 11.22 -3.37
CA PHE A 121 0.19 10.60 -2.68
C PHE A 121 -0.94 10.24 -3.64
N SER A 122 -1.21 11.10 -4.64
CA SER A 122 -2.27 10.85 -5.61
C SER A 122 -1.95 9.66 -6.51
N TYR A 123 -0.71 9.56 -6.98
CA TYR A 123 -0.25 8.42 -7.78
C TYR A 123 -0.27 7.13 -6.96
N TRP A 124 0.29 7.16 -5.75
CA TRP A 124 0.26 6.04 -4.82
C TRP A 124 -1.18 5.58 -4.56
N ARG A 125 -2.09 6.50 -4.19
CA ARG A 125 -3.51 6.19 -3.92
C ARG A 125 -4.19 5.58 -5.14
N PHE A 126 -3.92 6.08 -6.35
CA PHE A 126 -4.49 5.53 -7.58
C PHE A 126 -4.05 4.08 -7.80
N LYS A 127 -2.74 3.81 -7.79
CA LYS A 127 -2.20 2.44 -7.95
C LYS A 127 -2.71 1.51 -6.87
N HIS A 128 -2.62 1.96 -5.62
CA HIS A 128 -2.99 1.18 -4.46
C HIS A 128 -4.48 0.82 -4.45
N ASN A 129 -5.36 1.72 -4.88
CA ASN A 129 -6.78 1.41 -5.02
C ASN A 129 -7.03 0.38 -6.13
N ASN A 130 -6.29 0.43 -7.24
CA ASN A 130 -6.39 -0.58 -8.29
C ASN A 130 -5.88 -1.95 -7.82
N HIS A 131 -4.78 -1.97 -7.06
CA HIS A 131 -4.30 -3.18 -6.39
C HIS A 131 -5.38 -3.78 -5.49
N HIS A 132 -6.01 -2.99 -4.62
CA HIS A 132 -7.10 -3.49 -3.76
C HIS A 132 -8.36 -3.93 -4.52
N ALA A 133 -8.62 -3.37 -5.70
CA ALA A 133 -9.73 -3.79 -6.55
C ALA A 133 -9.44 -5.14 -7.26
N TYR A 134 -8.18 -5.38 -7.63
CA TYR A 134 -7.75 -6.57 -8.37
C TYR A 134 -6.47 -7.20 -7.81
N PRO A 135 -6.44 -7.59 -6.52
CA PRO A 135 -5.20 -8.00 -5.87
C PRO A 135 -4.65 -9.28 -6.49
N ASN A 136 -3.34 -9.29 -6.77
CA ASN A 136 -2.61 -10.41 -7.40
C ASN A 136 -3.12 -10.78 -8.81
N HIS A 137 -3.92 -9.91 -9.45
CA HIS A 137 -4.39 -10.14 -10.81
C HIS A 137 -3.37 -9.63 -11.81
N GLU A 138 -2.68 -10.52 -12.52
CA GLU A 138 -1.53 -10.18 -13.38
C GLU A 138 -1.75 -9.07 -14.42
N THR A 139 -2.98 -8.87 -14.89
CA THR A 139 -3.32 -7.84 -15.89
C THR A 139 -3.76 -6.51 -15.29
N PHE A 140 -4.39 -6.54 -14.11
CA PHE A 140 -5.12 -5.38 -13.57
C PHE A 140 -4.49 -4.83 -12.31
N ASP A 141 -3.68 -5.63 -11.63
CA ASP A 141 -2.90 -5.20 -10.48
C ASP A 141 -1.65 -4.44 -10.96
N PRO A 142 -1.56 -3.12 -10.76
CA PRO A 142 -0.40 -2.35 -11.17
C PRO A 142 0.85 -2.75 -10.37
N ASP A 143 0.70 -3.41 -9.21
CA ASP A 143 1.83 -3.85 -8.39
C ASP A 143 2.47 -5.14 -8.94
N LEU A 144 1.86 -5.82 -9.91
CA LEU A 144 2.50 -6.93 -10.63
C LEU A 144 3.34 -6.47 -11.83
N ASN A 145 3.24 -5.20 -12.23
CA ASN A 145 4.01 -4.63 -13.34
C ASN A 145 5.34 -4.02 -12.88
N ASN A 146 6.14 -4.79 -12.14
CA ASN A 146 7.36 -4.31 -11.48
C ASN A 146 8.61 -5.04 -12.00
N ALA A 147 8.97 -4.83 -13.26
CA ALA A 147 10.26 -5.29 -13.77
C ALA A 147 11.43 -4.66 -12.95
N PRO A 148 12.50 -5.41 -12.63
CA PRO A 148 12.87 -6.74 -13.12
C PRO A 148 12.35 -7.93 -12.29
N PHE A 149 11.50 -7.71 -11.29
CA PHE A 149 11.04 -8.77 -10.38
C PHE A 149 9.96 -9.66 -11.01
N SER A 150 9.78 -10.85 -10.45
CA SER A 150 8.72 -11.78 -10.87
C SER A 150 7.78 -12.00 -9.69
N LEU A 151 6.58 -11.41 -9.80
CA LEU A 151 5.54 -11.38 -8.77
C LEU A 151 4.39 -12.34 -9.08
N SER A 152 4.54 -13.15 -10.14
CA SER A 152 3.65 -14.25 -10.49
C SER A 152 4.43 -15.46 -10.99
N GLU A 153 3.83 -16.64 -10.88
CA GLU A 153 4.42 -17.89 -11.37
C GLU A 153 4.69 -17.83 -12.88
N ARG A 154 3.76 -17.23 -13.65
CA ARG A 154 3.93 -17.07 -15.09
C ARG A 154 5.12 -16.18 -15.42
N GLN A 155 5.27 -15.03 -14.75
CA GLN A 155 6.43 -14.15 -14.95
C GLN A 155 7.73 -14.90 -14.65
N ALA A 156 7.79 -15.65 -13.55
CA ALA A 156 8.97 -16.42 -13.17
C ALA A 156 9.35 -17.47 -14.22
N LYS A 157 8.37 -18.23 -14.74
CA LYS A 157 8.59 -19.24 -15.81
C LYS A 157 9.06 -18.63 -17.14
N GLN A 158 8.72 -17.37 -17.39
CA GLN A 158 9.12 -16.66 -18.61
C GLN A 158 10.50 -16.01 -18.52
N ARG A 159 11.12 -15.93 -17.32
CA ARG A 159 12.44 -15.31 -17.16
C ARG A 159 13.55 -16.20 -17.69
N THR A 160 14.48 -15.59 -18.40
CA THR A 160 15.68 -16.25 -18.95
C THR A 160 16.93 -15.39 -18.71
N GLY A 161 18.12 -16.01 -18.82
CA GLY A 161 19.41 -15.33 -18.66
C GLY A 161 19.54 -14.57 -17.33
N PHE A 162 19.96 -13.30 -17.40
CA PHE A 162 20.16 -12.44 -16.23
C PHE A 162 18.87 -12.17 -15.44
N SER A 163 17.72 -12.06 -16.10
CA SER A 163 16.44 -11.85 -15.41
C SER A 163 16.02 -13.04 -14.54
N ASN A 164 16.42 -14.26 -14.92
CA ASN A 164 16.23 -15.46 -14.11
C ASN A 164 17.12 -15.44 -12.87
N LEU A 165 18.35 -14.93 -13.00
CA LEU A 165 19.24 -14.74 -11.85
C LEU A 165 18.64 -13.76 -10.84
N ILE A 166 18.14 -12.61 -11.30
CA ILE A 166 17.43 -11.64 -10.45
C ILE A 166 16.25 -12.31 -9.76
N THR A 167 15.41 -13.04 -10.50
CA THR A 167 14.24 -13.73 -9.94
C THR A 167 14.63 -14.78 -8.89
N ARG A 168 15.71 -15.52 -9.10
CA ARG A 168 16.21 -16.53 -8.14
C ARG A 168 16.68 -15.89 -6.83
N PHE A 169 17.27 -14.69 -6.89
CA PHE A 169 17.78 -13.97 -5.72
C PHE A 169 16.86 -12.84 -5.26
N GLN A 170 15.64 -12.73 -5.79
CA GLN A 170 14.79 -11.56 -5.58
C GLN A 170 14.45 -11.30 -4.11
N SER A 171 14.34 -12.35 -3.29
CA SER A 171 14.10 -12.21 -1.84
C SER A 171 15.22 -11.44 -1.13
N PHE A 172 16.47 -11.57 -1.60
CA PHE A 172 17.62 -10.84 -1.06
C PHE A 172 17.78 -9.45 -1.70
N LEU A 173 17.33 -9.28 -2.95
CA LEU A 173 17.41 -8.02 -3.69
C LEU A 173 16.27 -7.05 -3.36
N LEU A 174 15.13 -7.55 -2.90
CA LEU A 174 13.97 -6.71 -2.56
C LEU A 174 14.25 -5.73 -1.42
N PRO A 175 14.79 -6.14 -0.24
CA PRO A 175 15.05 -5.21 0.86
C PRO A 175 15.89 -3.97 0.47
N PRO A 176 17.03 -4.08 -0.24
CA PRO A 176 17.77 -2.89 -0.67
C PRO A 176 17.03 -2.08 -1.74
N VAL A 177 16.18 -2.69 -2.57
CA VAL A 177 15.34 -1.93 -3.53
C VAL A 177 14.21 -1.17 -2.85
N PHE A 178 13.65 -1.70 -1.75
CA PHE A 178 12.67 -0.97 -0.96
C PHE A 178 13.22 0.33 -0.36
N LEU A 179 14.54 0.43 -0.14
CA LEU A 179 15.17 1.68 0.31
C LEU A 179 15.01 2.83 -0.70
N VAL A 180 14.92 2.51 -2.00
CA VAL A 180 14.75 3.51 -3.07
C VAL A 180 13.33 3.52 -3.64
N MET A 181 12.41 2.70 -3.12
CA MET A 181 11.07 2.54 -3.70
C MET A 181 10.24 3.83 -3.67
N LEU A 182 10.36 4.64 -2.61
CA LEU A 182 9.68 5.94 -2.56
C LEU A 182 10.20 6.91 -3.64
N PHE A 183 11.48 6.82 -3.98
CA PHE A 183 12.07 7.59 -5.09
C PHE A 183 11.56 7.08 -6.45
N LEU A 184 11.48 5.75 -6.63
CA LEU A 184 10.91 5.15 -7.85
C LEU A 184 9.44 5.54 -8.06
N MET A 185 8.64 5.54 -6.99
CA MET A 185 7.24 6.00 -7.06
C MET A 185 7.10 7.46 -7.48
N ARG A 186 8.10 8.31 -7.19
CA ARG A 186 8.11 9.69 -7.69
C ARG A 186 8.43 9.74 -9.17
N TRP A 187 9.40 8.95 -9.64
CA TRP A 187 9.76 8.89 -11.06
C TRP A 187 8.57 8.47 -11.93
N ASP A 188 7.85 7.43 -11.53
CA ASP A 188 6.68 6.94 -12.28
C ASP A 188 5.45 7.87 -12.22
N SER A 189 5.49 8.90 -11.37
CA SER A 189 4.38 9.84 -11.18
C SER A 189 4.43 11.09 -12.08
N VAL A 190 5.49 11.22 -12.89
CA VAL A 190 5.74 12.32 -13.83
C VAL A 190 5.54 11.81 -15.25
#